data_AF-A0A920NT01-F1
#
_entry.id   AF-A0A920NT01-F1
#
_cell.length_a   1.000
_cell.length_b   1.000
_cell.length_c   1.000
_cell.angle_alpha   90.00
_cell.angle_beta   90.00
_cell.angle_gamma   90.00
#
_symmetry.space_group_name_H-M   'P 1'
#
loop_
_entity.id
_entity.type
_entity.pdbx_description
1 polymer ?
#
loop_
_entity_poly.entity_id
_entity_poly.type
_entity_poly.pdbx_seq_one_letter_code
_entity_poly.pdbx_strand_id
1 'polypeptide(L)'
;MSIKSACKILPVGVVGLDDIWDNWWRGVRPKVSVRIGKPFSVPEEFPTDRNKREKMLSDIGNDIMCHIAALLPEDRHGDFAGKQKIKYYKD
;
A
#
# COMPACT_ATOMS: atom_id res chain seq x y z
N MET A 1 -3.37 -5.08 15.08
CA MET A 1 -4.11 -6.35 15.26
C MET A 1 -3.54 -7.48 14.40
N SER A 2 -3.28 -7.32 13.10
CA SER A 2 -2.77 -8.41 12.24
C SER A 2 -1.45 -9.06 12.68
N ILE A 3 -0.49 -8.25 13.13
CA ILE A 3 0.86 -8.70 13.52
C ILE A 3 0.84 -9.74 14.66
N LYS A 4 -0.12 -9.66 15.58
CA LYS A 4 -0.24 -10.60 16.70
C LYS A 4 -1.03 -11.87 16.34
N SER A 5 -1.65 -11.89 15.16
CA SER A 5 -2.64 -12.91 14.78
C SER A 5 -2.18 -13.74 13.57
N ALA A 6 -0.91 -13.66 13.17
CA ALA A 6 -0.33 -14.47 12.08
C ALA A 6 -1.04 -14.33 10.71
N CYS A 7 -1.84 -13.28 10.51
CA CYS A 7 -2.71 -13.17 9.35
C CYS A 7 -2.00 -12.51 8.16
N LYS A 8 -2.27 -13.02 6.95
CA LYS A 8 -1.78 -12.44 5.70
C LYS A 8 -2.47 -11.10 5.44
N ILE A 9 -1.67 -10.10 5.07
CA ILE A 9 -2.14 -8.76 4.71
C ILE A 9 -2.35 -8.73 3.19
N LEU A 10 -3.54 -8.29 2.76
CA LEU A 10 -3.87 -8.13 1.35
C LEU A 10 -3.81 -6.65 0.96
N PRO A 11 -2.84 -6.22 0.12
CA PRO A 11 -2.77 -4.84 -0.34
C PRO A 11 -3.84 -4.58 -1.42
N VAL A 12 -4.50 -3.42 -1.32
CA VAL A 12 -5.53 -2.98 -2.28
C VAL A 12 -5.28 -1.52 -2.65
N GLY A 13 -5.22 -1.24 -3.95
CA GLY A 13 -5.14 0.10 -4.52
C GLY A 13 -6.50 0.51 -5.10
N VAL A 14 -7.02 1.67 -4.69
CA VAL A 14 -8.28 2.23 -5.20
C VAL A 14 -8.00 3.59 -5.81
N VAL A 15 -8.40 3.79 -7.07
CA VAL A 15 -8.11 4.99 -7.86
C VAL A 15 -9.40 5.49 -8.51
N GLY A 16 -9.55 6.82 -8.59
CA GLY A 16 -10.70 7.46 -9.23
C GLY A 16 -11.86 7.84 -8.30
N LEU A 17 -11.66 7.71 -6.98
CA LEU A 17 -12.61 8.24 -5.99
C LEU A 17 -12.45 9.75 -5.75
N ASP A 18 -11.29 10.31 -6.12
CA ASP A 18 -10.94 11.72 -5.90
C ASP A 18 -11.75 12.67 -6.80
N ASP A 19 -11.90 12.30 -8.08
CA ASP A 19 -12.62 13.08 -9.09
C ASP A 19 -14.14 12.88 -9.07
N ILE A 20 -14.70 12.17 -8.09
CA ILE A 20 -16.14 11.86 -8.07
C ILE A 20 -16.97 13.13 -8.01
N TRP A 21 -16.61 14.07 -7.14
CA TRP A 21 -17.42 15.27 -6.95
C TRP A 21 -17.37 16.15 -8.20
N ASP A 22 -16.18 16.48 -8.71
CA ASP A 22 -16.01 17.32 -9.90
C ASP A 22 -16.68 16.71 -11.14
N ASN A 23 -16.55 15.39 -11.34
CA ASN A 23 -17.20 14.71 -12.46
C ASN A 23 -18.73 14.62 -12.31
N TRP A 24 -19.24 14.51 -11.09
CA TRP A 24 -20.70 14.53 -10.83
C TRP A 24 -21.31 15.88 -11.24
N TRP A 25 -20.65 17.00 -10.91
CA TRP A 25 -21.07 18.33 -11.34
C TRP A 25 -21.02 18.52 -12.86
N ARG A 26 -20.08 17.85 -13.55
CA ARG A 26 -19.95 17.86 -15.02
C ARG A 26 -20.84 16.83 -15.73
N GLY A 27 -21.64 16.04 -15.00
CA GLY A 27 -22.48 14.98 -15.56
C GLY A 27 -21.72 13.79 -16.14
N VAL A 28 -20.43 13.63 -15.80
CA VAL A 28 -19.57 12.55 -16.29
C VAL A 28 -19.56 11.40 -15.29
N ARG A 29 -19.77 10.17 -15.76
CA ARG A 29 -19.72 8.97 -14.90
C ARG A 29 -18.29 8.74 -14.40
N PRO A 30 -18.03 8.78 -13.08
CA PRO A 30 -16.69 8.58 -12.55
C PRO A 30 -16.22 7.14 -12.82
N LYS A 31 -14.96 7.00 -13.23
CA LYS A 31 -14.31 5.70 -13.43
C LYS A 31 -13.50 5.35 -12.19
N VAL A 32 -13.94 4.33 -11.47
CA VAL A 32 -13.22 3.79 -10.31
C VAL A 32 -12.48 2.53 -10.74
N SER A 33 -11.18 2.45 -10.42
CA SER A 33 -10.35 1.27 -10.63
C SER A 33 -9.89 0.73 -9.29
N VAL A 34 -10.13 -0.55 -9.05
CA VAL A 34 -9.66 -1.28 -7.87
C VAL A 34 -8.67 -2.33 -8.33
N ARG A 35 -7.49 -2.36 -7.71
CA ARG A 35 -6.41 -3.31 -8.00
C ARG A 35 -6.06 -4.04 -6.71
N ILE A 36 -6.11 -5.35 -6.75
CA ILE A 36 -5.86 -6.22 -5.59
C ILE A 36 -4.50 -6.88 -5.80
N GLY A 37 -3.60 -6.72 -4.85
CA GLY A 37 -2.27 -7.31 -4.91
C GLY A 37 -2.19 -8.69 -4.26
N LYS A 38 -0.98 -9.24 -4.21
CA LYS A 38 -0.72 -10.55 -3.60
C LYS A 38 -0.71 -10.45 -2.07
N PRO A 39 -1.39 -11.36 -1.34
CA PRO A 39 -1.30 -11.41 0.12
C PRO A 39 0.14 -11.68 0.57
N PHE A 40 0.62 -10.97 1.58
CA PHE A 40 1.94 -11.18 2.18
C PHE A 40 1.89 -11.23 3.70
N SER A 41 2.91 -11.81 4.30
CA SER A 41 3.04 -11.92 5.76
C SER A 41 4.14 -10.99 6.25
N VAL A 42 3.96 -10.46 7.46
CA VAL A 42 4.96 -9.66 8.18
C VAL A 42 5.54 -10.49 9.32
N PRO A 43 6.77 -10.20 9.79
CA PRO A 43 7.38 -10.94 10.87
C PRO A 43 6.54 -10.85 12.15
N GLU A 44 6.36 -11.98 12.84
CA GLU A 44 5.67 -12.05 14.14
C GLU A 44 6.59 -11.69 15.31
N GLU A 45 7.89 -11.90 15.14
CA GLU A 45 8.89 -11.66 16.17
C GLU A 45 9.37 -10.22 16.14
N PHE A 46 9.15 -9.50 17.24
CA PHE A 46 9.67 -8.16 17.44
C PHE A 46 10.74 -8.17 18.52
N PRO A 47 11.84 -7.43 18.33
CA PRO A 47 12.85 -7.29 19.36
C PRO A 47 12.25 -6.61 20.60
N THR A 48 12.69 -7.07 21.78
CA THR A 48 12.28 -6.49 23.07
C THR A 48 12.79 -5.05 23.24
N ASP A 49 13.91 -4.73 22.59
CA ASP A 49 14.49 -3.39 22.57
C ASP A 49 13.60 -2.40 21.80
N ARG A 50 13.23 -1.29 22.46
CA ARG A 50 12.29 -0.30 21.92
C ARG A 50 12.79 0.35 20.63
N ASN A 51 14.06 0.76 20.59
CA ASN A 51 14.62 1.44 19.42
C ASN A 51 14.70 0.50 18.22
N LYS A 52 15.13 -0.74 18.43
CA LYS A 52 15.14 -1.76 17.36
C LYS A 52 13.74 -2.07 16.87
N ARG A 53 12.77 -2.12 17.77
CA ARG A 53 11.36 -2.37 17.42
C ARG A 53 10.76 -1.24 16.59
N GLU A 54 10.99 0.00 16.97
CA GLU A 54 10.51 1.17 16.22
C GLU A 54 11.11 1.20 14.81
N LYS A 55 12.42 0.91 14.69
CA LYS A 55 13.07 0.80 13.38
C LYS A 55 12.46 -0.31 12.51
N MET A 56 12.29 -1.50 13.07
CA MET A 56 11.70 -2.63 12.36
C MET A 56 10.26 -2.35 11.92
N LEU A 57 9.45 -1.68 12.75
CA LEU A 57 8.10 -1.27 12.37
C LEU A 57 8.09 -0.26 11.22
N SER A 58 9.04 0.69 11.22
CA SER A 58 9.21 1.64 10.12
C SER A 58 9.59 0.93 8.82
N ASP A 59 10.53 -0.02 8.88
CA ASP A 59 10.97 -0.80 7.72
C ASP A 59 9.83 -1.67 7.14
N ILE A 60 9.03 -2.31 8.01
CA ILE A 60 7.83 -3.05 7.61
C ILE A 60 6.80 -2.10 6.97
N GLY A 61 6.56 -0.94 7.59
CA GLY A 61 5.67 0.08 7.04
C GLY A 61 6.08 0.53 5.64
N ASN A 62 7.38 0.77 5.44
CA ASN A 62 7.93 1.12 4.13
C ASN A 62 7.70 0.01 3.09
N ASP A 63 7.78 -1.25 3.49
CA ASP A 63 7.54 -2.39 2.60
C ASP A 63 6.06 -2.50 2.20
N ILE A 64 5.16 -2.38 3.18
CA ILE A 64 3.70 -2.32 2.95
C ILE A 64 3.36 -1.19 1.98
N MET A 65 3.96 -0.01 2.15
CA MET A 65 3.74 1.12 1.25
C MET A 65 4.25 0.85 -0.16
N CYS A 66 5.37 0.14 -0.34
CA CYS A 66 5.84 -0.27 -1.66
C CYS A 66 4.86 -1.24 -2.34
N HIS A 67 4.27 -2.17 -1.58
CA HIS A 67 3.21 -3.07 -2.09
C HIS A 67 1.98 -2.30 -2.55
N ILE A 68 1.54 -1.29 -1.79
CA ILE A 68 0.40 -0.44 -2.16
C ILE A 68 0.74 0.38 -3.41
N ALA A 69 1.91 1.01 -3.43
CA ALA A 69 2.35 1.84 -4.56
C ALA A 69 2.43 1.03 -5.86
N ALA A 70 2.84 -0.24 -5.83
CA ALA A 70 2.85 -1.11 -7.01
C ALA A 70 1.46 -1.32 -7.64
N LEU A 71 0.38 -1.21 -6.85
CA LEU A 71 -0.99 -1.29 -7.33
C LEU A 71 -1.49 0.05 -7.89
N LEU A 72 -0.86 1.16 -7.54
CA LEU A 72 -1.26 2.50 -7.97
C LEU A 72 -0.56 2.90 -9.29
N PRO A 73 -1.16 3.82 -10.07
CA PRO A 73 -0.47 4.47 -11.18
C PRO A 73 0.72 5.30 -10.70
N GLU A 74 1.73 5.47 -11.55
CA GLU A 74 3.03 6.07 -11.19
C GLU A 74 2.90 7.51 -10.66
N ASP A 75 1.96 8.29 -11.18
CA ASP A 75 1.66 9.64 -10.72
C ASP A 75 1.13 9.71 -9.29
N ARG A 76 0.69 8.56 -8.73
CA ARG A 76 0.12 8.43 -7.38
C ARG A 76 1.02 7.65 -6.42
N HIS A 77 2.31 7.48 -6.75
CA HIS A 77 3.26 6.77 -5.88
C HIS A 77 3.77 7.63 -4.70
N GLY A 78 3.62 8.95 -4.76
CA GLY A 78 4.05 9.87 -3.70
C GLY A 78 5.54 9.72 -3.34
N ASP A 79 5.87 9.75 -2.05
CA ASP A 79 7.23 9.59 -1.53
C ASP A 79 7.89 8.24 -1.84
N PHE A 80 7.12 7.25 -2.31
CA PHE A 80 7.64 5.94 -2.70
C PHE A 80 7.94 5.84 -4.19
N ALA A 81 7.66 6.88 -4.99
CA ALA A 81 7.97 6.92 -6.41
C ALA A 81 9.44 6.57 -6.69
N GLY A 82 9.67 5.73 -7.70
CA GLY A 82 11.03 5.33 -8.12
C GLY A 82 11.71 4.28 -7.22
N LYS A 83 11.08 3.81 -6.15
CA LYS A 83 11.62 2.70 -5.34
C LYS A 83 11.68 1.42 -6.18
N GLN A 84 12.84 0.77 -6.20
CA GLN A 84 13.04 -0.48 -6.96
C GLN A 84 12.07 -1.60 -6.54
N LYS A 85 11.69 -1.66 -5.26
CA LYS A 85 10.73 -2.63 -4.71
C LYS A 85 9.35 -2.58 -5.37
N ILE A 86 8.92 -1.40 -5.85
CA ILE A 86 7.64 -1.26 -6.54
C ILE A 86 7.61 -2.09 -7.81
N LYS A 87 8.73 -2.13 -8.55
CA LYS A 87 8.83 -2.93 -9.79
C LYS A 87 8.67 -4.42 -9.49
N TYR A 88 9.28 -4.89 -8.42
CA TYR A 88 9.19 -6.29 -7.99
C TYR A 88 7.77 -6.72 -7.59
N TYR A 89 6.97 -5.81 -7.02
CA TYR A 89 5.60 -6.10 -6.60
C TYR A 89 4.53 -5.83 -7.67
N LYS A 90 4.93 -5.32 -8.84
CA LYS A 90 4.03 -5.01 -9.97
C LYS A 90 3.67 -6.26 -10.79
N ASP A 91 4.49 -7.32 -10.70
CA ASP A 91 4.32 -8.65 -11.31
C ASP A 91 3.53 -9.63 -10.43
#